data_AF-A0A535CC00-F1
#
_entry.id   AF-A0A535CC00-F1
#
_cell.length_a   1.000
_cell.length_b   1.000
_cell.length_c   1.000
_cell.angle_alpha   90.00
_cell.angle_beta   90.00
_cell.angle_gamma   90.00
#
_symmetry.space_group_name_H-M   'P 1'
#
loop_
_entity.id
_entity.type
_entity.pdbx_description
1 polymer ?
#
loop_
_entity_poly.entity_id
_entity_poly.type
_entity_poly.pdbx_seq_one_letter_code
_entity_poly.pdbx_strand_id
1 'polypeptide(L)'
;MIPEGGQVLLPYPHPEQQLRQVHTITDRFSIANTYLINGERLVIVDPGSELNVRLTLNYLQKFLHRTPTEIDLIVLTHLHSDHT
;
A
#
# COMPACT_ATOMS: atom_id res chain seq x y z
N MET A 1 -27.53 -12.42 37.82
CA MET A 1 -28.42 -11.94 36.75
C MET A 1 -27.67 -10.84 36.03
N ILE A 2 -27.03 -11.17 34.90
CA ILE A 2 -26.25 -10.27 34.05
C ILE A 2 -26.87 -10.44 32.65
N PRO A 3 -27.29 -9.39 31.94
CA PRO A 3 -27.76 -9.55 30.58
C PRO A 3 -26.53 -9.68 29.66
N GLU A 4 -26.38 -10.86 29.06
CA GLU A 4 -25.48 -11.07 27.93
C GLU A 4 -26.08 -10.48 26.66
N GLY A 5 -25.23 -9.93 25.78
CA GLY A 5 -25.64 -9.57 24.42
C GLY A 5 -25.41 -8.12 24.00
N GLY A 6 -24.34 -7.47 24.46
CA GLY A 6 -23.86 -6.25 23.81
C GLY A 6 -23.15 -6.60 22.51
N GLN A 7 -23.83 -6.54 21.37
CA GLN A 7 -23.15 -6.48 20.08
C GLN A 7 -22.28 -5.22 20.08
N VAL A 8 -20.97 -5.40 20.06
CA VAL A 8 -20.02 -4.33 19.78
C VAL A 8 -20.25 -3.96 18.32
N LEU A 9 -21.06 -2.93 18.09
CA LEU A 9 -21.12 -2.27 16.78
C LEU A 9 -19.74 -1.63 16.56
N LEU A 10 -18.87 -2.30 15.82
CA LEU A 10 -17.75 -1.64 15.18
C LEU A 10 -18.36 -0.54 14.31
N PRO A 11 -17.96 0.74 14.45
CA PRO A 11 -18.50 1.80 13.62
C PRO A 11 -18.24 1.41 12.17
N TYR A 12 -19.32 1.28 11.39
CA TYR A 12 -19.23 1.13 9.94
C TYR A 12 -18.34 2.26 9.41
N PRO A 13 -17.34 1.96 8.56
CA PRO A 13 -16.54 3.01 7.96
C PRO A 13 -17.50 3.98 7.27
N HIS A 14 -17.37 5.26 7.61
CA HIS A 14 -18.17 6.31 6.97
C HIS A 14 -17.97 6.21 5.45
N PRO A 15 -19.00 6.43 4.62
CA PRO A 15 -18.88 6.35 3.16
C PRO A 15 -17.77 7.25 2.58
N GLU A 16 -17.39 8.30 3.31
CA GLU A 16 -16.32 9.24 2.96
C GLU A 16 -14.91 8.73 3.31
N GLN A 17 -14.79 7.72 4.17
CA GLN A 17 -13.52 7.05 4.45
C GLN A 17 -13.32 5.92 3.45
N GLN A 18 -12.82 6.29 2.27
CA GLN A 18 -12.38 5.29 1.29
C GLN A 18 -11.38 4.35 1.98
N LEU A 19 -11.74 3.06 2.06
CA LEU A 19 -10.89 2.04 2.66
C LEU A 19 -9.54 2.05 1.94
N ARG A 20 -8.45 2.09 2.71
CA ARG A 20 -7.10 2.03 2.17
C ARG A 20 -6.94 0.75 1.37
N GLN A 21 -6.46 0.89 0.14
CA GLN A 21 -6.17 -0.24 -0.73
C GLN A 21 -4.68 -0.55 -0.63
N VAL A 22 -4.35 -1.82 -0.45
CA VAL A 22 -2.97 -2.29 -0.46
C VAL A 22 -2.78 -3.13 -1.72
N HIS A 23 -1.82 -2.73 -2.55
CA HIS A 23 -1.46 -3.41 -3.77
C HIS A 23 -0.06 -3.98 -3.63
N THR A 24 0.12 -5.25 -3.99
CA THR A 24 1.44 -5.88 -4.01
C THR A 24 2.00 -5.80 -5.41
N ILE A 25 3.18 -5.19 -5.55
CA ILE A 25 3.97 -5.16 -6.78
C ILE A 25 5.09 -6.19 -6.63
N THR A 26 5.14 -7.13 -7.57
CA THR A 26 6.09 -8.25 -7.57
C THR A 26 6.55 -8.52 -9.00
N ASP A 27 7.79 -8.98 -9.14
CA ASP A 27 8.34 -9.50 -10.38
C ASP A 27 8.68 -10.99 -10.22
N ARG A 28 8.88 -11.72 -11.32
CA ARG A 28 9.12 -13.18 -11.28
C ARG A 28 10.51 -13.60 -10.77
N PHE A 29 11.40 -12.64 -10.57
CA PHE A 29 12.81 -12.80 -10.23
C PHE A 29 13.13 -12.29 -8.82
N SER A 30 12.34 -11.36 -8.29
CA SER A 30 12.49 -10.80 -6.95
C SER A 30 11.82 -11.65 -5.89
N ILE A 31 12.54 -11.89 -4.79
CA ILE A 31 12.01 -12.45 -3.56
C ILE A 31 11.43 -11.36 -2.62
N ALA A 32 11.68 -10.09 -2.95
CA ALA A 32 11.23 -8.92 -2.20
C ALA A 32 9.93 -8.34 -2.81
N ASN A 33 8.95 -8.12 -1.95
CA ASN A 33 7.70 -7.47 -2.34
C ASN A 33 7.80 -5.96 -2.16
N THR A 34 7.23 -5.22 -3.10
CA THR A 34 6.93 -3.81 -2.93
C THR A 34 5.44 -3.67 -2.63
N TYR A 35 5.08 -2.87 -1.62
CA TYR A 35 3.68 -2.57 -1.31
C TYR A 35 3.35 -1.14 -1.63
N LEU A 36 2.20 -0.94 -2.26
CA LEU A 36 1.63 0.36 -2.54
C LEU A 36 0.34 0.52 -1.74
N ILE A 37 0.32 1.50 -0.83
CA ILE A 37 -0.84 1.85 -0.04
C ILE A 37 -1.50 3.07 -0.69
N ASN A 38 -2.68 2.87 -1.25
CA ASN A 38 -3.49 3.91 -1.89
C ASN A 38 -4.64 4.31 -0.95
N GLY A 39 -4.59 5.55 -0.47
CA GLY A 39 -5.67 6.19 0.30
C GLY A 39 -5.63 7.70 0.11
N GLU A 40 -5.91 8.46 1.18
CA GLU A 40 -5.68 9.91 1.20
C GLU A 40 -4.23 10.27 0.90
N ARG A 41 -3.30 9.44 1.40
CA ARG A 41 -1.87 9.50 1.08
C ARG A 41 -1.45 8.29 0.25
N LEU A 42 -0.45 8.49 -0.61
CA LEU A 42 0.18 7.45 -1.40
C LEU A 42 1.51 7.05 -0.76
N VAL A 43 1.60 5.81 -0.30
CA VAL A 43 2.80 5.29 0.39
C VAL A 43 3.37 4.12 -0.38
N ILE A 44 4.68 4.12 -0.61
CA ILE A 44 5.42 2.98 -1.15
C ILE A 44 6.25 2.36 -0.02
N VAL A 45 6.17 1.05 0.12
CA VAL A 45 6.97 0.27 1.08
C VAL A 45 7.88 -0.66 0.29
N ASP A 46 9.18 -0.62 0.60
CA ASP A 46 10.22 -1.45 -0.01
C ASP A 46 10.18 -1.45 -1.54
N PRO A 47 10.46 -0.30 -2.19
CA PRO A 47 10.48 -0.22 -3.65
C PRO A 47 11.46 -1.22 -4.29
N GLY A 48 12.43 -1.72 -3.53
CA GLY A 48 13.29 -2.82 -3.97
C GLY A 48 14.16 -2.43 -5.15
N SER A 49 14.26 -3.32 -6.13
CA SER A 49 15.09 -3.12 -7.32
C SER A 49 14.55 -2.03 -8.26
N GLU A 50 15.41 -1.55 -9.17
CA GLU A 50 15.00 -0.64 -10.26
C GLU A 50 13.84 -1.21 -11.10
N LEU A 51 13.78 -2.54 -11.27
CA LEU A 51 12.68 -3.19 -11.97
C LEU A 51 11.35 -2.99 -11.21
N ASN A 52 11.33 -3.22 -9.89
CA ASN A 52 10.15 -2.99 -9.07
C ASN A 52 9.73 -1.52 -9.04
N VAL A 53 10.69 -0.59 -9.05
CA VAL A 53 10.39 0.85 -9.20
C VAL A 53 9.69 1.09 -10.53
N ARG A 54 10.22 0.59 -11.65
CA ARG A 54 9.59 0.76 -12.98
C ARG A 54 8.18 0.15 -13.03
N LEU A 55 7.99 -1.02 -12.43
CA LEU A 55 6.68 -1.67 -12.34
C LEU A 55 5.70 -0.86 -11.49
N THR A 56 6.15 -0.33 -10.35
CA THR A 56 5.35 0.53 -9.46
C THR A 56 4.92 1.80 -10.17
N LEU A 57 5.83 2.49 -10.86
CA LEU A 57 5.51 3.70 -11.64
C LEU A 57 4.54 3.40 -12.78
N ASN A 58 4.72 2.26 -13.46
CA ASN A 58 3.79 1.83 -14.51
C ASN A 58 2.39 1.55 -13.92
N TYR A 59 2.34 0.91 -12.75
CA TYR A 59 1.10 0.55 -12.10
C TYR A 59 0.31 1.79 -11.64
N LEU A 60 1.01 2.74 -11.01
CA LEU A 60 0.48 4.04 -10.61
C LEU A 60 -0.18 4.76 -11.79
N GLN A 61 0.54 4.87 -12.91
CA GLN A 61 0.06 5.61 -14.06
C GLN A 61 -1.10 4.91 -14.78
N LYS A 62 -1.00 3.59 -15.01
CA LYS A 62 -1.94 2.86 -15.86
C LYS A 62 -3.22 2.42 -15.15
N PHE A 63 -3.15 2.09 -13.86
CA PHE A 63 -4.28 1.49 -13.15
C PHE A 63 -4.84 2.40 -12.06
N LEU A 64 -3.99 3.15 -11.37
CA LEU A 64 -4.43 4.06 -10.32
C LEU A 64 -4.60 5.50 -10.80
N HIS A 65 -4.19 5.80 -12.03
CA HIS A 65 -4.22 7.13 -12.64
C HIS A 65 -3.56 8.21 -11.76
N ARG A 66 -2.49 7.84 -11.06
CA ARG A 66 -1.67 8.72 -10.23
C ARG A 66 -0.30 8.94 -10.83
N THR A 67 0.35 10.00 -10.37
CA THR A 67 1.68 10.44 -10.76
C THR A 67 2.70 10.18 -9.64
N PRO A 68 3.99 10.01 -9.96
CA PRO A 68 5.02 9.82 -8.93
C PRO A 68 5.16 11.02 -7.99
N THR A 69 4.77 12.21 -8.43
CA THR A 69 4.75 13.44 -7.61
C THR A 69 3.71 13.41 -6.49
N GLU A 70 2.76 12.47 -6.51
CA GLU A 70 1.78 12.26 -5.45
C GLU A 70 2.28 11.30 -4.36
N ILE A 71 3.48 10.72 -4.49
CA ILE A 71 4.03 9.83 -3.45
C ILE A 71 4.39 10.66 -2.22
N ASP A 72 3.66 10.46 -1.13
CA ASP A 72 3.83 11.21 0.11
C ASP A 72 4.94 10.63 1.00
N LEU A 73 5.18 9.32 0.91
CA LEU A 73 6.10 8.62 1.79
C LEU A 73 6.68 7.36 1.12
N ILE A 74 7.97 7.16 1.32
CA ILE A 74 8.67 5.90 1.02
C ILE A 74 9.14 5.31 2.36
N VAL A 75 8.76 4.06 2.62
CA VAL A 75 9.15 3.30 3.81
C VAL A 75 10.12 2.19 3.39
N LEU A 76 11.23 2.07 4.11
CA LEU A 76 12.13 0.93 4.02
C LEU A 76 11.99 0.10 5.30
N THR A 77 11.63 -1.17 5.19
CA THR A 77 11.46 -2.06 6.36
C THR A 77 12.79 -2.54 6.92
N HIS A 78 13.79 -2.76 6.06
CA HIS A 78 15.18 -2.99 6.45
C HIS A 78 16.13 -2.52 5.35
N LEU A 79 17.37 -2.18 5.73
CA LEU A 79 18.37 -1.66 4.81
C LEU A 79 19.26 -2.81 4.29
N HIS A 80 18.93 -3.33 3.11
CA HIS A 80 19.76 -4.27 2.36
C HIS A 80 19.67 -3.91 0.85
N SER A 81 20.69 -4.25 0.07
CA SER A 81 20.85 -3.75 -1.32
C SER A 81 19.76 -4.21 -2.29
N ASP A 82 18.99 -5.23 -1.93
CA ASP A 82 17.81 -5.75 -2.64
C ASP A 82 16.50 -5.03 -2.24
N HIS A 83 16.56 -4.09 -1.29
CA HIS A 83 15.43 -3.31 -0.79
C HIS A 83 15.58 -1.78 -0.93
N THR A 84 16.73 -1.30 -1.45
CA THR A 84 17.04 0.14 -1.56
C THR A 84 17.11 0.62 -3.01
#